data_AF-A0A923YW97-F1
#
_entry.id   AF-A0A923YW97-F1
#
_cell.length_a   1.000
_cell.length_b   1.000
_cell.length_c   1.000
_cell.angle_alpha   90.00
_cell.angle_beta   90.00
_cell.angle_gamma   90.00
#
_symmetry.space_group_name_H-M   'P 1'
#
loop_
_entity.id
_entity.type
_entity.pdbx_description
1 polymer ?
#
loop_
_entity_poly.entity_id
_entity_poly.type
_entity_poly.pdbx_seq_one_letter_code
_entity_poly.pdbx_strand_id
1 'polypeptide(L)'
;VDDIVSGVLAALDAPAGVYNLADDCPTSQNTLIEAACRLLRRTPPPLMTLDQANLSPMALGFYAETRRVANGKARRLLGWVSRFPTYREGLAGLLAG
;
A
#
# COMPACT_ATOMS: atom_id res chain seq x y z
N VAL A 1 2.22 -0.79 8.79
CA VAL A 1 2.93 0.32 9.49
C VAL A 1 4.36 -0.08 9.81
N ASP A 2 4.58 -1.30 10.29
CA ASP A 2 5.90 -1.85 10.65
C ASP A 2 6.97 -1.64 9.57
N ASP A 3 6.64 -1.81 8.30
CA ASP A 3 7.58 -1.61 7.19
C ASP A 3 7.99 -0.15 6.97
N ILE A 4 7.12 0.80 7.30
CA ILE A 4 7.50 2.22 7.32
C ILE A 4 8.47 2.46 8.47
N VAL A 5 8.20 1.91 9.65
CA VAL A 5 9.07 2.06 10.83
C VAL A 5 10.45 1.49 10.55
N SER A 6 10.54 0.26 10.03
CA SER A 6 11.82 -0.37 9.70
C SER A 6 12.58 0.41 8.61
N GLY A 7 11.87 0.95 7.62
CA GLY A 7 12.47 1.78 6.56
C GLY A 7 13.00 3.13 7.08
N VAL A 8 12.27 3.79 7.97
CA VAL A 8 12.71 5.04 8.62
C VAL A 8 13.92 4.80 9.52
N LEU A 9 13.90 3.73 10.32
CA LEU A 9 15.04 3.35 11.16
C LEU A 9 16.28 3.05 10.32
N ALA A 10 16.14 2.31 9.22
CA ALA A 10 17.23 2.03 8.29
C ALA A 10 17.79 3.29 7.61
N ALA A 11 17.00 4.36 7.51
CA ALA A 11 17.40 5.61 6.89
C ALA A 11 18.19 6.55 7.83
N LEU A 12 18.23 6.29 9.14
CA LEU A 12 18.90 7.17 10.11
C LEU A 12 20.41 7.31 9.86
N ASP A 13 21.05 6.22 9.45
CA ASP A 13 22.50 6.17 9.16
C ASP A 13 22.79 6.18 7.64
N ALA A 14 21.77 6.39 6.82
CA ALA A 14 21.88 6.30 5.37
C ALA A 14 22.29 7.64 4.72
N PRO A 15 22.80 7.62 3.48
CA PRO A 15 23.04 8.84 2.73
C PRO A 15 21.78 9.71 2.63
N ALA A 16 21.93 11.03 2.74
CA ALA A 16 20.82 11.95 2.57
C ALA A 16 20.13 11.78 1.21
N GLY A 17 18.80 11.83 1.21
CA GLY A 17 18.00 11.79 -0.01
C GLY A 17 16.59 11.27 0.20
N VAL A 18 15.85 11.16 -0.90
CA VAL A 18 14.48 10.66 -0.91
C VAL A 18 14.46 9.15 -1.15
N TYR A 19 13.71 8.42 -0.33
CA TYR A 19 13.51 6.97 -0.42
C TYR A 19 12.03 6.65 -0.44
N ASN A 20 11.58 5.88 -1.43
CA ASN A 20 10.20 5.41 -1.48
C ASN A 20 10.07 4.14 -0.62
N LEU A 21 9.21 4.21 0.40
CA LEU A 21 8.79 3.05 1.19
C LEU A 21 7.40 2.64 0.71
N ALA A 22 7.38 1.70 -0.24
CA ALA A 22 6.17 1.08 -0.76
C ALA A 22 6.41 -0.44 -0.84
N ASP A 23 5.33 -1.21 -0.76
CA ASP A 23 5.40 -2.66 -1.00
C ASP A 23 5.74 -2.97 -2.47
N ASP A 24 5.89 -4.25 -2.81
CA ASP A 24 6.27 -4.71 -4.14
C ASP A 24 5.06 -4.92 -5.08
N CYS A 25 3.84 -4.59 -4.64
CA CYS A 25 2.61 -4.96 -5.33
C CYS A 25 1.64 -3.76 -5.50
N PRO A 26 1.91 -2.85 -6.46
CA PRO A 26 0.96 -1.82 -6.83
C PRO A 26 -0.39 -2.44 -7.20
N THR A 27 -1.43 -2.13 -6.41
CA THR A 27 -2.73 -2.81 -6.46
C THR A 27 -3.86 -1.78 -6.45
N SER A 28 -4.97 -2.09 -7.13
CA SER A 28 -6.16 -1.25 -7.09
C SER A 28 -6.86 -1.34 -5.73
N GLN A 29 -7.54 -0.27 -5.31
CA GLN A 29 -8.32 -0.28 -4.08
C GLN A 29 -9.40 -1.39 -4.07
N ASN A 30 -10.05 -1.65 -5.21
CA ASN A 30 -11.08 -2.68 -5.31
C ASN A 30 -10.51 -4.08 -5.06
N THR A 31 -9.35 -4.40 -5.64
CA THR A 31 -8.69 -5.69 -5.43
C THR A 31 -8.30 -5.90 -3.96
N LEU A 32 -7.85 -4.84 -3.28
CA LEU A 32 -7.55 -4.87 -1.85
C LEU A 32 -8.82 -5.16 -1.02
N ILE A 33 -9.92 -4.45 -1.31
CA ILE A 33 -11.22 -4.62 -0.63
C ILE A 33 -11.75 -6.05 -0.84
N GLU A 34 -11.76 -6.55 -2.07
CA GLU A 34 -12.21 -7.92 -2.40
C GLU A 34 -11.40 -8.97 -1.63
N ALA A 35 -10.08 -8.80 -1.55
CA ALA A 35 -9.23 -9.71 -0.80
C ALA A 35 -9.52 -9.69 0.71
N ALA A 36 -9.74 -8.50 1.28
CA ALA A 36 -10.13 -8.35 2.68
C ALA A 36 -11.51 -8.98 2.95
N CYS A 37 -12.51 -8.74 2.10
CA CYS A 37 -13.83 -9.34 2.17
C CYS A 37 -13.75 -10.87 2.13
N ARG A 38 -12.92 -11.44 1.24
CA ARG A 38 -12.69 -12.89 1.17
C ARG A 38 -12.12 -13.45 2.47
N LEU A 39 -11.14 -12.79 3.07
CA LEU A 39 -10.54 -13.21 4.35
C LEU A 39 -11.56 -13.14 5.50
N LEU A 40 -12.40 -12.11 5.50
CA LEU A 40 -13.43 -11.89 6.51
C LEU A 40 -14.73 -12.67 6.26
N ARG A 41 -14.83 -13.44 5.17
CA ARG A 41 -16.05 -14.13 4.71
C ARG A 41 -17.24 -13.18 4.57
N ARG A 42 -17.00 -12.02 3.97
CA ARG A 42 -18.01 -11.00 3.63
C ARG A 42 -18.17 -10.88 2.12
N THR A 43 -19.36 -10.52 1.68
CA THR A 43 -19.61 -10.13 0.29
C THR A 43 -18.91 -8.79 0.01
N PRO A 44 -18.15 -8.65 -1.09
CA PRO A 44 -17.60 -7.36 -1.50
C PRO A 44 -18.71 -6.32 -1.74
N PRO A 45 -18.46 -5.03 -1.48
CA PRO A 45 -19.39 -3.97 -1.85
C PRO A 45 -19.56 -3.91 -3.38
N PRO A 46 -20.71 -3.41 -3.87
CA PRO A 46 -20.92 -3.26 -5.31
C PRO A 46 -19.93 -2.25 -5.91
N LEU A 47 -19.52 -2.50 -7.15
CA LEU A 47 -18.70 -1.54 -7.90
C LEU A 47 -19.54 -0.34 -8.31
N MET A 48 -18.93 0.84 -8.27
CA MET A 48 -19.54 2.11 -8.66
C MET A 48 -18.59 2.86 -9.60
N THR A 49 -19.14 3.62 -10.54
CA THR A 49 -18.34 4.59 -11.30
C THR A 49 -17.94 5.77 -10.41
N LEU A 50 -16.92 6.55 -10.80
CA LEU A 50 -16.53 7.75 -10.04
C LEU A 50 -17.68 8.76 -9.92
N ASP A 51 -18.48 8.92 -10.97
CA ASP A 51 -19.65 9.80 -10.99
C ASP A 51 -20.74 9.34 -10.00
N GLN A 52 -20.90 8.03 -9.84
CA GLN A 52 -21.88 7.45 -8.92
C GLN A 52 -21.40 7.46 -7.46
N ALA A 53 -20.08 7.45 -7.23
CA ALA A 53 -19.47 7.25 -5.92
C ALA A 53 -19.64 8.44 -4.95
N ASN A 54 -20.26 9.55 -5.38
CA ASN A 54 -20.53 10.75 -4.57
C ASN A 54 -19.30 11.21 -3.76
N LEU A 55 -18.14 11.22 -4.43
CA LEU A 55 -16.86 11.52 -3.82
C LEU A 55 -16.70 13.02 -3.60
N SER A 56 -16.01 13.39 -2.51
CA SER A 56 -15.59 14.79 -2.31
C SER A 56 -14.60 15.21 -3.40
N PRO A 57 -14.42 16.52 -3.67
CA PRO A 57 -13.42 17.00 -4.61
C PRO A 57 -12.00 16.48 -4.30
N MET A 58 -11.65 16.35 -3.02
CA MET A 58 -10.36 15.79 -2.60
C MET A 58 -10.24 14.30 -2.96
N ALA A 59 -11.29 13.51 -2.72
CA ALA A 59 -11.29 12.11 -3.09
C ALA A 59 -11.25 11.92 -4.62
N LEU A 60 -11.95 12.74 -5.39
CA LEU A 60 -11.84 12.76 -6.85
C LEU A 60 -10.41 13.07 -7.32
N GLY A 61 -9.74 14.02 -6.67
CA GLY A 61 -8.35 14.35 -6.95
C GLY A 61 -7.40 13.16 -6.76
N PHE A 62 -7.66 12.28 -5.79
CA PHE A 62 -6.88 11.05 -5.60
C PHE A 62 -7.02 10.09 -6.79
N TYR A 63 -8.25 9.92 -7.31
CA TYR A 63 -8.51 9.06 -8.47
C TYR A 63 -8.08 9.67 -9.81
N ALA A 64 -7.78 10.97 -9.85
CA ALA A 64 -7.31 11.66 -11.06
C ALA A 64 -5.86 11.30 -11.44
N GLU A 65 -5.10 10.68 -10.52
CA GLU A 65 -3.72 10.26 -10.76
C GLU A 65 -3.54 8.76 -10.50
N THR A 66 -2.72 8.11 -11.33
CA THR A 66 -2.27 6.74 -11.10
C THR A 66 -0.78 6.62 -11.35
N ARG A 67 -0.05 6.12 -10.35
CA ARG A 67 1.41 5.96 -10.41
C ARG A 67 1.80 4.62 -9.81
N ARG A 68 2.80 3.97 -10.40
CA ARG A 68 3.51 2.85 -9.78
C ARG A 68 4.80 3.39 -9.17
N VAL A 69 5.01 3.13 -7.89
CA VAL A 69 6.14 3.68 -7.13
C VAL A 69 7.18 2.59 -6.94
N ALA A 70 8.38 2.80 -7.49
CA ALA A 70 9.50 1.88 -7.29
C ALA A 70 10.17 2.12 -5.94
N ASN A 71 10.45 1.04 -5.20
CA ASN A 71 11.14 1.04 -3.90
C ASN A 71 12.63 0.63 -4.00
N GLY A 72 13.14 0.36 -5.21
CA GLY A 72 14.47 -0.23 -5.41
C GLY A 72 15.63 0.59 -4.84
N LYS A 73 15.49 1.93 -4.76
CA LYS A 73 16.48 2.78 -4.10
C LYS A 73 16.57 2.47 -2.60
N ALA A 74 15.45 2.32 -1.93
CA ALA A 74 15.40 1.98 -0.50
C ALA A 74 16.02 0.59 -0.27
N ARG A 75 15.65 -0.40 -1.09
CA ARG A 75 16.21 -1.76 -1.00
C ARG A 75 17.74 -1.77 -1.16
N ARG A 76 18.27 -1.07 -2.17
CA ARG A 76 19.71 -1.07 -2.48
C ARG A 76 20.55 -0.27 -1.49
N LEU A 77 20.09 0.91 -1.09
CA LEU A 77 20.91 1.86 -0.32
C LEU A 77 20.67 1.77 1.19
N LEU A 78 19.49 1.34 1.62
CA LEU A 78 19.17 1.16 3.05
C LEU A 78 19.31 -0.29 3.51
N GLY A 79 19.46 -1.25 2.58
CA GLY A 79 19.31 -2.67 2.88
C GLY A 79 17.91 -3.05 3.35
N TRP A 80 16.92 -2.17 3.14
CA TRP A 80 15.55 -2.35 3.62
C TRP A 80 14.83 -3.44 2.85
N VAL A 81 14.16 -4.33 3.58
CA VAL A 81 13.34 -5.41 3.05
C VAL A 81 11.97 -5.35 3.72
N SER A 82 10.92 -5.28 2.91
CA SER A 82 9.54 -5.28 3.42
C SER A 82 9.18 -6.63 4.04
N ARG A 83 8.66 -6.61 5.26
CA ARG A 83 8.06 -7.76 5.94
C ARG A 83 6.73 -8.15 5.30
N PHE A 84 6.00 -7.16 4.77
CA PHE A 84 4.75 -7.35 4.05
C PHE A 84 4.96 -6.91 2.59
N PRO A 85 5.54 -7.78 1.73
CA PRO A 85 5.91 -7.43 0.36
C PRO A 85 4.69 -7.20 -0.54
N THR A 86 3.51 -7.68 -0.15
CA THR A 86 2.26 -7.35 -0.83
C THR A 86 1.15 -7.09 0.20
N TYR A 87 0.04 -6.55 -0.29
CA TYR A 87 -1.17 -6.41 0.51
C TYR A 87 -1.70 -7.74 1.10
N ARG A 88 -1.36 -8.90 0.50
CA ARG A 88 -1.85 -10.21 0.97
C ARG A 88 -1.22 -10.57 2.30
N GLU A 89 0.10 -10.47 2.42
CA GLU A 89 0.81 -10.71 3.67
C GLU A 89 0.40 -9.68 4.72
N GLY A 90 0.20 -8.41 4.32
CA GLY A 90 -0.29 -7.36 5.20
C GLY A 90 -1.67 -7.67 5.79
N LEU A 91 -2.66 -8.01 4.95
CA LEU A 91 -3.99 -8.38 5.40
C LEU A 91 -3.99 -9.65 6.27
N ALA A 92 -3.19 -10.66 5.93
CA ALA A 92 -3.06 -11.88 6.73
C ALA A 92 -2.43 -11.58 8.10
N GLY A 93 -1.41 -10.73 8.14
CA GLY A 93 -0.75 -10.31 9.38
C GLY A 93 -1.70 -9.57 10.33
N LEU A 94 -2.61 -8.74 9.81
CA LEU A 94 -3.62 -8.05 10.60
C LEU A 94 -4.65 -8.99 11.27
N LEU A 95 -4.88 -10.17 10.70
CA LEU A 95 -5.82 -11.16 11.26
C LEU A 95 -5.16 -12.17 12.21
N ALA A 96 -3.83 -12.27 12.16
CA ALA A 96 -3.06 -13.19 12.98
C ALA A 96 -2.67 -12.59 14.35
N GLY A 97 -2.91 -11.30 14.57
CA GLY A 97 -2.72 -10.59 15.84
C GLY A 97 -4.04 -10.13 16.44
#